data_AF-A0A2B7WVU6-F1
#
_entry.id   AF-A0A2B7WVU6-F1
#
_cell.length_a   1.000
_cell.length_b   1.000
_cell.length_c   1.000
_cell.angle_alpha   90.00
_cell.angle_beta   90.00
_cell.angle_gamma   90.00
#
_symmetry.space_group_name_H-M   'P 1'
#
loop_
_entity.id
_entity.type
_entity.pdbx_description
1 polymer ?
#
loop_
_entity_poly.entity_id
_entity_poly.type
_entity_poly.pdbx_seq_one_letter_code
_entity_poly.pdbx_strand_id
1 'polypeptide(L)'
;MTAFLHSGPALEFCDPLRQSLLSDLETVAKDDGRSDFTLPPDVWSALWLSDIERLEELKKLGPVILRALLSTQSLEHEVLKPWNQRKRLQSMTSSLSSSQKISPRHSINAWQSGVSPVRDEEVADAIECLGSIPTSHPRPKRSALQKNLCKSRDNSRCVVTQMPEVVEIAHIYPYSMSSLPDHGAFWDLLGLFWSDHRIQQWKAAVFTENRTEVCHNLITLAPHVHACWERALFVLKPLDVAEDQKAMRVQFFWLRKYPRRQHQFITTRPELPANLDGDMTNIKLFSCETKEKFIRVLS
;
A
#
# COMPACT_ATOMS: atom_id res chain seq x y z
N MET A 1 21.54 -0.35 26.64
CA MET A 1 20.37 -0.68 25.80
C MET A 1 19.31 0.41 25.96
N THR A 2 19.51 1.59 25.36
CA THR A 2 18.61 2.75 25.52
C THR A 2 19.01 3.80 24.49
N ALA A 3 18.55 3.68 23.24
CA ALA A 3 18.76 4.70 22.20
C ALA A 3 17.76 4.69 21.04
N PHE A 4 16.87 3.69 20.94
CA PHE A 4 15.99 3.54 19.75
C PHE A 4 14.56 4.06 19.92
N LEU A 5 14.24 4.71 21.05
CA LEU A 5 12.91 5.29 21.29
C LEU A 5 12.69 6.64 20.57
N HIS A 6 13.72 7.24 19.98
CA HIS A 6 13.64 8.60 19.44
C HIS A 6 13.47 8.68 17.92
N SER A 7 12.97 7.64 17.25
CA SER A 7 12.72 7.73 15.81
C SER A 7 11.59 6.82 15.35
N GLY A 8 10.46 7.40 14.92
CA GLY A 8 9.34 6.65 14.34
C GLY A 8 7.99 7.34 14.54
N PRO A 9 6.91 6.78 13.98
CA PRO A 9 5.56 7.31 14.17
C PRO A 9 5.15 7.37 15.66
N ALA A 10 5.78 6.55 16.51
CA ALA A 10 5.61 6.62 17.96
C ALA A 10 5.94 8.00 18.56
N LEU A 11 6.84 8.79 17.95
CA LEU A 11 7.05 10.18 18.35
C LEU A 11 5.83 11.04 18.09
N GLU A 12 5.22 10.90 16.91
CA GLU A 12 3.99 11.61 16.57
C GLU A 12 2.86 11.23 17.51
N PHE A 13 2.76 9.96 17.91
CA PHE A 13 1.74 9.49 18.85
C PHE A 13 1.96 10.00 20.28
N CYS A 14 3.18 10.38 20.63
CA CYS A 14 3.55 10.95 21.92
C CYS A 14 3.59 12.48 21.92
N ASP A 15 3.32 13.13 20.78
CA ASP A 15 3.32 14.58 20.67
C ASP A 15 2.16 15.19 21.50
N PRO A 16 2.46 16.07 22.47
CA PRO A 16 1.44 16.60 23.38
C PRO A 16 0.44 17.52 22.67
N LEU A 17 0.90 18.27 21.65
CA LEU A 17 0.03 19.16 20.89
C LEU A 17 -1.00 18.34 20.08
N ARG A 18 -0.55 17.28 19.40
CA ARG A 18 -1.43 16.34 18.70
C ARG A 18 -2.46 15.74 19.64
N GLN A 19 -2.04 15.24 20.79
CA GLN A 19 -2.96 14.61 21.76
C GLN A 19 -4.01 15.62 22.26
N SER A 20 -3.61 16.85 22.54
CA SER A 20 -4.54 17.92 22.92
C SER A 20 -5.55 18.20 21.80
N LEU A 21 -5.09 18.36 20.56
CA LEU A 21 -5.96 18.63 19.42
C LEU A 21 -6.95 17.48 19.15
N LEU A 22 -6.51 16.23 19.25
CA LEU A 22 -7.38 15.07 19.09
C LEU A 22 -8.42 14.98 20.22
N SER A 23 -8.04 15.33 21.45
CA SER A 23 -8.99 15.43 22.57
C SER A 23 -10.04 16.52 22.32
N ASP A 24 -9.61 17.70 21.85
CA ASP A 24 -10.52 18.79 21.52
C ASP A 24 -11.49 18.40 20.41
N LEU A 25 -11.01 17.75 19.36
CA LEU A 25 -11.83 17.22 18.26
C LEU A 25 -12.88 16.23 18.76
N GLU A 26 -12.51 15.35 19.69
CA GLU A 26 -13.45 14.41 20.29
C GLU A 26 -14.52 15.13 21.12
N THR A 27 -14.13 16.14 21.90
CA THR A 27 -15.08 16.97 22.66
C THR A 27 -16.04 17.71 21.73
N VAL A 28 -15.54 18.36 20.67
CA VAL A 28 -16.39 19.03 19.67
C VAL A 28 -17.33 18.02 19.02
N ALA A 29 -16.86 16.84 18.64
CA ALA A 29 -17.72 15.83 18.01
C ALA A 29 -18.80 15.26 18.97
N LYS A 30 -18.61 15.36 20.29
CA LYS A 30 -19.57 14.91 21.32
C LYS A 30 -20.62 15.96 21.70
N ASP A 31 -20.43 17.23 21.34
CA ASP A 31 -21.23 18.38 21.82
C ASP A 31 -22.71 18.40 21.34
N ASP A 32 -23.14 17.40 20.55
CA ASP A 32 -24.51 17.24 20.04
C ASP A 32 -25.43 16.41 20.98
N GLY A 33 -24.98 16.09 22.20
CA GLY A 33 -25.78 15.35 23.18
C GLY A 33 -26.13 13.90 22.78
N ARG A 34 -25.53 13.38 21.72
CA ARG A 34 -25.64 11.97 21.27
C ARG A 34 -24.50 11.11 21.83
N SER A 35 -24.70 9.79 21.74
CA SER A 35 -23.76 8.73 22.10
C SER A 35 -22.31 8.99 21.66
N ASP A 36 -21.39 8.26 22.31
CA ASP A 36 -19.98 8.16 21.94
C ASP A 36 -19.71 8.24 20.43
N PHE A 37 -18.86 9.20 20.03
CA PHE A 37 -18.40 9.34 18.65
C PHE A 37 -17.15 8.51 18.42
N THR A 38 -17.22 7.59 17.45
CA THR A 38 -16.12 6.71 17.09
C THR A 38 -15.94 6.71 15.57
N LEU A 39 -14.74 6.36 15.12
CA LEU A 39 -14.33 6.43 13.72
C LEU A 39 -13.91 5.07 13.17
N PRO A 40 -14.13 4.82 11.88
CA PRO A 40 -13.49 3.71 11.18
C PRO A 40 -11.95 3.74 11.35
N PRO A 41 -11.27 2.57 11.42
CA PRO A 41 -9.84 2.51 11.70
C PRO A 41 -8.94 3.26 10.70
N ASP A 42 -9.33 3.32 9.43
CA ASP A 42 -8.63 4.06 8.39
C ASP A 42 -8.66 5.57 8.65
N VAL A 43 -9.84 6.14 8.92
CA VAL A 43 -10.00 7.55 9.28
C VAL A 43 -9.29 7.88 10.60
N TRP A 44 -9.45 7.02 11.62
CA TRP A 44 -8.73 7.15 12.88
C TRP A 44 -7.22 7.17 12.67
N SER A 45 -6.68 6.25 11.86
CA SER A 45 -5.24 6.20 11.59
C SER A 45 -4.73 7.44 10.83
N ALA A 46 -5.53 7.96 9.89
CA ALA A 46 -5.19 9.16 9.14
C ALA A 46 -5.17 10.40 10.04
N LEU A 47 -6.10 10.52 10.99
CA LEU A 47 -6.08 11.60 12.00
C LEU A 47 -4.81 11.55 12.86
N TRP A 48 -4.41 10.38 13.33
CA TRP A 48 -3.20 10.25 14.16
C TRP A 48 -1.89 10.54 13.41
N LEU A 49 -1.88 10.41 12.08
CA LEU A 49 -0.72 10.66 11.21
C LEU A 49 -0.85 11.95 10.38
N SER A 50 -1.90 12.73 10.62
CA SER A 50 -2.19 13.98 9.92
C SER A 50 -1.18 15.07 10.30
N ASP A 51 -1.04 16.09 9.46
CA ASP A 51 -0.28 17.28 9.82
C ASP A 51 -1.01 18.06 10.93
N ILE A 52 -0.26 18.61 11.89
CA ILE A 52 -0.83 19.36 13.03
C ILE A 52 -1.74 20.50 12.54
N GLU A 53 -1.33 21.20 11.48
CA GLU A 53 -2.08 22.29 10.85
C GLU A 53 -3.49 21.85 10.42
N ARG A 54 -3.63 20.61 9.92
CA ARG A 54 -4.93 20.05 9.51
C ARG A 54 -5.80 19.72 10.71
N LEU A 55 -5.22 19.24 11.81
CA LEU A 55 -5.96 19.06 13.06
C LEU A 55 -6.50 20.39 13.62
N GLU A 56 -5.71 21.46 13.54
CA GLU A 56 -6.14 22.80 13.94
C GLU A 56 -7.27 23.34 13.05
N GLU A 57 -7.23 23.09 11.74
CA GLU A 57 -8.32 23.44 10.83
C GLU A 57 -9.60 22.67 11.11
N LEU A 58 -9.50 21.35 11.31
CA LEU A 58 -10.64 20.51 11.66
C LEU A 58 -11.29 20.97 12.97
N LYS A 59 -10.50 21.42 13.96
CA LYS A 59 -10.99 21.92 15.24
C LYS A 59 -11.86 23.18 15.10
N LYS A 60 -11.66 23.96 14.04
CA LYS A 60 -12.47 25.18 13.78
C LYS A 60 -13.86 24.85 13.25
N LEU A 61 -14.11 23.61 12.85
CA LEU A 61 -15.41 23.17 12.33
C LEU A 61 -16.42 22.99 13.48
N GLY A 62 -17.68 23.31 13.21
CA GLY A 62 -18.77 22.99 14.14
C GLY A 62 -19.03 21.48 14.23
N PRO A 63 -19.68 21.02 15.33
CA PRO A 63 -19.87 19.59 15.64
C PRO A 63 -20.51 18.79 14.49
N VAL A 64 -21.56 19.35 13.87
CA VAL A 64 -22.30 18.70 12.77
C VAL A 64 -21.41 18.50 11.54
N ILE A 65 -20.65 19.53 11.16
CA ILE A 65 -19.79 19.49 9.97
C ILE A 65 -18.61 18.54 10.21
N LEU A 66 -17.98 18.61 11.38
CA LEU A 66 -16.86 17.75 11.74
C LEU A 66 -17.26 16.27 11.68
N ARG A 67 -18.41 15.91 12.27
CA ARG A 67 -18.90 14.53 12.25
C ARG A 67 -19.22 14.06 10.85
N ALA A 68 -19.95 14.87 10.08
CA ALA A 68 -20.26 14.54 8.69
C ALA A 68 -18.97 14.28 7.91
N LEU A 69 -18.00 15.21 7.99
CA LEU A 69 -16.73 15.09 7.31
C LEU A 69 -16.00 13.80 7.71
N LEU A 70 -15.82 13.50 9.00
CA LEU A 70 -15.05 12.33 9.42
C LEU A 70 -15.78 10.99 9.19
N SER A 71 -17.12 10.97 9.22
CA SER A 71 -17.90 9.74 9.04
C SER A 71 -18.16 9.37 7.58
N THR A 72 -18.18 10.34 6.66
CA THR A 72 -18.45 10.07 5.24
C THR A 72 -17.20 9.69 4.45
N GLN A 73 -16.01 9.80 5.04
CA GLN A 73 -14.79 9.48 4.32
C GLN A 73 -14.69 7.98 4.04
N SER A 74 -14.43 7.65 2.78
CA SER A 74 -14.17 6.28 2.33
C SER A 74 -12.70 6.09 2.00
N LEU A 75 -11.81 6.30 2.99
CA LEU A 75 -10.37 6.08 2.82
C LEU A 75 -10.08 4.65 2.35
N GLU A 76 -10.84 3.67 2.85
CA GLU A 76 -10.75 2.29 2.38
C GLU A 76 -10.95 2.18 0.85
N HIS A 77 -11.99 2.81 0.29
CA HIS A 77 -12.31 2.67 -1.13
C HIS A 77 -11.52 3.60 -2.04
N GLU A 78 -11.32 4.84 -1.62
CA GLU A 78 -10.68 5.85 -2.45
C GLU A 78 -9.15 5.75 -2.40
N VAL A 79 -8.57 5.33 -1.28
CA VAL A 79 -7.10 5.35 -1.07
C VAL A 79 -6.54 3.94 -0.89
N LEU A 80 -7.02 3.18 0.09
CA LEU A 80 -6.37 1.93 0.50
C LEU A 80 -6.60 0.79 -0.49
N LYS A 81 -7.81 0.62 -1.02
CA LYS A 81 -8.11 -0.41 -2.02
C LYS A 81 -7.28 -0.19 -3.30
N PRO A 82 -7.26 0.99 -3.93
CA PRO A 82 -6.45 1.23 -5.13
C PRO A 82 -4.96 1.00 -4.90
N TRP A 83 -4.45 1.40 -3.73
CA TRP A 83 -3.06 1.17 -3.35
C TRP A 83 -2.71 -0.31 -3.20
N ASN A 84 -3.65 -1.10 -2.67
CA ASN A 84 -3.48 -2.54 -2.47
C ASN A 84 -3.93 -3.38 -3.66
N GLN A 85 -4.55 -2.79 -4.69
CA GLN A 85 -4.90 -3.45 -5.95
C GLN A 85 -3.65 -3.72 -6.79
N ARG A 86 -2.81 -4.64 -6.33
CA ARG A 86 -1.66 -5.15 -7.08
C ARG A 86 -2.14 -6.33 -7.91
N LYS A 87 -2.83 -6.05 -9.02
CA LYS A 87 -3.25 -7.10 -9.97
C LYS A 87 -2.01 -7.82 -10.50
N ARG A 88 -1.89 -9.12 -10.20
CA ARG A 88 -1.02 -10.02 -10.94
C ARG A 88 -1.64 -10.19 -12.32
N LEU A 89 -1.01 -9.67 -13.37
CA LEU A 89 -1.26 -10.19 -14.70
C LEU A 89 -0.90 -11.67 -14.62
N GLN A 90 -1.88 -12.55 -14.77
CA GLN A 90 -1.62 -13.94 -15.10
C GLN A 90 -0.61 -13.91 -16.25
N SER A 91 0.53 -14.57 -16.07
CA SER A 91 1.57 -14.64 -17.08
C SER A 91 0.92 -15.11 -18.37
N MET A 92 0.76 -14.22 -19.34
CA MET A 92 0.42 -14.63 -20.70
C MET A 92 1.66 -15.34 -21.24
N THR A 93 1.75 -16.64 -20.99
CA THR A 93 2.57 -17.53 -21.81
C THR A 93 2.07 -17.37 -23.24
N SER A 94 2.82 -16.61 -24.02
CA SER A 94 2.66 -16.51 -25.46
C SER A 94 3.04 -17.84 -26.08
N SER A 95 2.09 -18.75 -26.23
CA SER A 95 2.20 -19.87 -27.16
C SER A 95 1.88 -19.37 -28.57
N LEU A 96 2.93 -18.97 -29.29
CA LEU A 96 2.92 -18.88 -30.74
C LEU A 96 2.86 -20.29 -31.32
N SER A 97 1.77 -20.64 -32.01
CA SER A 97 1.87 -21.17 -33.38
C SER A 97 0.49 -21.23 -34.02
N SER A 98 0.24 -20.27 -34.90
CA SER A 98 -0.68 -20.43 -36.03
C SER A 98 -0.15 -21.56 -36.91
N SER A 99 -0.94 -22.61 -37.12
CA SER A 99 -0.93 -23.39 -38.36
C SER A 99 -2.25 -24.11 -38.57
N GLN A 100 -2.82 -23.73 -39.70
CA GLN A 100 -3.94 -24.23 -40.49
C GLN A 100 -4.53 -25.64 -40.23
N LYS A 101 -5.86 -25.64 -40.35
CA LYS A 101 -6.80 -26.74 -40.63
C LYS A 101 -6.21 -27.92 -41.41
N ILE A 102 -6.58 -29.14 -41.01
CA ILE A 102 -7.26 -30.17 -41.83
C ILE A 102 -7.82 -31.24 -40.87
N SER A 103 -9.10 -31.58 -41.04
CA SER A 103 -9.76 -32.72 -40.39
C SER A 103 -9.46 -33.99 -41.18
N PRO A 104 -9.37 -35.17 -40.52
CA PRO A 104 -10.29 -36.22 -40.95
C PRO A 104 -10.95 -36.96 -39.79
N ARG A 105 -12.22 -37.30 -40.04
CA ARG A 105 -13.06 -38.22 -39.29
C ARG A 105 -12.41 -39.61 -39.24
N HIS A 106 -12.44 -40.26 -38.09
CA HIS A 106 -12.78 -41.69 -37.99
C HIS A 106 -13.40 -41.98 -36.62
N SER A 107 -14.60 -42.54 -36.69
CA SER A 107 -15.36 -43.13 -35.57
C SER A 107 -14.59 -44.26 -34.90
N ILE A 108 -14.87 -44.53 -33.62
CA ILE A 108 -15.41 -45.82 -33.13
C ILE A 108 -15.37 -45.85 -31.58
N ASN A 109 -16.56 -46.15 -31.02
CA ASN A 109 -16.88 -46.76 -29.73
C ASN A 109 -17.17 -45.91 -28.48
N ALA A 110 -18.48 -45.83 -28.25
CA ALA A 110 -19.19 -45.58 -27.02
C ALA A 110 -18.79 -46.54 -25.90
N TRP A 111 -18.58 -45.99 -24.70
CA TRP A 111 -18.96 -46.63 -23.44
C TRP A 111 -19.75 -45.59 -22.64
N GLN A 112 -21.03 -45.89 -22.47
CA GLN A 112 -21.97 -45.13 -21.65
C GLN A 112 -21.90 -45.65 -20.21
N SER A 113 -21.74 -44.73 -19.27
CA SER A 113 -22.23 -44.75 -17.88
C SER A 113 -21.75 -43.42 -17.29
N GLY A 114 -22.52 -42.41 -16.95
CA GLY A 114 -23.94 -42.36 -16.61
C GLY A 114 -24.08 -41.66 -15.25
N VAL A 115 -23.69 -40.38 -15.13
CA VAL A 115 -24.19 -39.44 -14.09
C VAL A 115 -24.00 -38.00 -14.59
N SER A 116 -25.08 -37.24 -14.68
CA SER A 116 -25.17 -35.76 -14.66
C SER A 116 -26.53 -35.45 -14.04
N PRO A 117 -26.72 -34.40 -13.22
CA PRO A 117 -26.31 -33.01 -13.50
C PRO A 117 -25.67 -32.34 -12.24
N VAL A 118 -25.08 -31.15 -12.26
CA VAL A 118 -25.70 -29.81 -12.38
C VAL A 118 -24.56 -28.78 -12.55
N ARG A 119 -24.89 -27.71 -13.25
CA ARG A 119 -24.07 -26.59 -13.71
C ARG A 119 -23.43 -25.80 -12.56
N ASP A 120 -22.11 -25.60 -12.62
CA ASP A 120 -21.35 -24.59 -11.85
C ASP A 120 -20.58 -23.66 -12.81
N GLU A 121 -21.19 -23.25 -13.92
CA GLU A 121 -20.61 -22.28 -14.87
C GLU A 121 -21.04 -20.82 -14.60
N GLU A 122 -21.67 -20.53 -13.47
CA GLU A 122 -22.27 -19.20 -13.20
C GLU A 122 -21.78 -18.51 -11.91
N VAL A 123 -20.57 -18.80 -11.42
CA VAL A 123 -20.01 -18.13 -10.22
C VAL A 123 -18.63 -17.46 -10.46
N ALA A 124 -18.12 -17.47 -11.69
CA ALA A 124 -16.85 -16.79 -12.03
C ALA A 124 -17.03 -15.39 -12.64
N ASP A 125 -18.23 -15.01 -13.09
CA ASP A 125 -18.48 -13.77 -13.85
C ASP A 125 -19.19 -12.65 -13.06
N ALA A 126 -19.39 -12.84 -11.75
CA ALA A 126 -20.09 -11.88 -10.89
C ALA A 126 -19.19 -11.14 -9.88
N ILE A 127 -17.88 -11.04 -10.14
CA ILE A 127 -16.98 -10.11 -9.41
C ILE A 127 -16.21 -9.24 -10.42
N GLU A 128 -16.92 -8.71 -11.41
CA GLU A 128 -16.42 -7.60 -12.23
C GLU A 128 -17.49 -6.51 -12.31
N CYS A 129 -17.68 -5.77 -11.22
CA CYS A 129 -18.26 -4.41 -11.23
C CYS A 129 -18.30 -3.81 -9.81
N LEU A 130 -17.15 -3.54 -9.20
CA LEU A 130 -17.09 -2.65 -8.03
C LEU A 130 -15.84 -1.77 -8.09
N GLY A 131 -16.03 -0.54 -8.56
CA GLY A 131 -15.13 0.60 -8.34
C GLY A 131 -13.92 0.71 -9.27
N SER A 132 -14.14 0.79 -10.58
CA SER A 132 -13.12 1.34 -11.47
C SER A 132 -13.07 2.85 -11.25
N ILE A 133 -11.98 3.36 -10.70
CA ILE A 133 -11.74 4.80 -10.60
C ILE A 133 -11.78 5.40 -12.00
N PRO A 134 -12.41 6.58 -12.20
CA PRO A 134 -12.35 7.28 -13.47
C PRO A 134 -10.88 7.51 -13.87
N THR A 135 -10.41 6.76 -14.88
CA THR A 135 -9.07 6.93 -15.43
C THR A 135 -9.09 8.09 -16.42
N SER A 136 -8.32 9.15 -16.16
CA SER A 136 -8.24 10.29 -17.10
C SER A 136 -7.22 10.06 -18.21
N HIS A 137 -6.27 9.13 -18.02
CA HIS A 137 -5.18 8.91 -18.96
C HIS A 137 -4.87 7.42 -19.20
N PRO A 138 -4.45 7.05 -20.42
CA PRO A 138 -3.99 5.70 -20.72
C PRO A 138 -2.75 5.37 -19.89
N ARG A 139 -2.73 4.17 -19.30
CA ARG A 139 -1.59 3.70 -18.52
C ARG A 139 -0.36 3.53 -19.42
N PRO A 140 0.81 4.08 -19.05
CA PRO A 140 2.03 3.87 -19.80
C PRO A 140 2.40 2.38 -19.78
N LYS A 141 2.95 1.87 -20.89
CA LYS A 141 3.46 0.49 -20.93
C LYS A 141 4.66 0.35 -20.00
N ARG A 142 4.80 -0.83 -19.40
CA ARG A 142 5.94 -1.14 -18.54
C ARG A 142 7.27 -0.97 -19.29
N SER A 143 8.20 -0.19 -18.75
CA SER A 143 9.44 0.19 -19.42
C SER A 143 10.58 -0.77 -19.11
N ALA A 144 11.07 -1.49 -20.13
CA ALA A 144 12.23 -2.37 -20.00
C ALA A 144 13.50 -1.60 -19.62
N LEU A 145 13.67 -0.38 -20.17
CA LEU A 145 14.79 0.51 -19.84
C LEU A 145 14.82 0.84 -18.34
N GLN A 146 13.68 1.25 -17.77
CA GLN A 146 13.60 1.66 -16.36
C GLN A 146 13.81 0.49 -15.41
N LYS A 147 13.35 -0.72 -15.80
CA LYS A 147 13.68 -1.96 -15.08
C LYS A 147 15.16 -2.27 -15.08
N ASN A 148 15.83 -2.11 -16.23
CA ASN A 148 17.27 -2.33 -16.33
C ASN A 148 18.05 -1.31 -15.49
N LEU A 149 17.65 -0.03 -15.53
CA LEU A 149 18.23 1.01 -14.67
C LEU A 149 18.07 0.69 -13.18
N CYS A 150 16.88 0.21 -12.77
CA CYS A 150 16.63 -0.22 -11.39
C CYS A 150 17.54 -1.39 -10.98
N LYS A 151 17.68 -2.40 -11.86
CA LYS A 151 18.60 -3.53 -11.61
C LYS A 151 20.04 -3.06 -11.48
N SER A 152 20.50 -2.18 -12.38
CA SER A 152 21.85 -1.64 -12.33
C SER A 152 22.09 -0.82 -11.07
N ARG A 153 21.13 0.02 -10.65
CA ARG A 153 21.18 0.78 -9.40
C ARG A 153 21.33 -0.13 -8.19
N ASP A 154 20.56 -1.21 -8.15
CA ASP A 154 20.52 -2.14 -7.02
C ASP A 154 21.55 -3.28 -7.15
N ASN A 155 22.56 -3.13 -8.02
CA ASN A 155 23.60 -4.14 -8.29
C ASN A 155 23.05 -5.55 -8.62
N SER A 156 21.88 -5.61 -9.25
CA SER A 156 21.13 -6.84 -9.55
C SER A 156 20.91 -7.72 -8.32
N ARG A 157 20.69 -7.09 -7.15
CA ARG A 157 20.45 -7.74 -5.87
C ARG A 157 19.12 -7.31 -5.27
N CYS A 158 18.56 -8.20 -4.46
CA CYS A 158 17.45 -7.84 -3.59
C CYS A 158 17.90 -6.79 -2.59
N VAL A 159 17.28 -5.60 -2.57
CA VAL A 159 17.69 -4.53 -1.64
C VAL A 159 17.46 -4.88 -0.17
N VAL A 160 16.56 -5.84 0.10
CA VAL A 160 16.35 -6.37 1.45
C VAL A 160 17.37 -7.46 1.73
N THR A 161 17.35 -8.57 0.99
CA THR A 161 18.11 -9.77 1.36
C THR A 161 19.52 -9.85 0.80
N GLN A 162 19.94 -8.89 -0.03
CA GLN A 162 21.20 -8.91 -0.79
C GLN A 162 21.38 -10.14 -1.69
N MET A 163 20.31 -10.90 -1.92
CA MET A 163 20.31 -12.08 -2.78
C MET A 163 20.63 -11.68 -4.23
N PRO A 164 21.67 -12.26 -4.86
CA PRO A 164 22.09 -11.88 -6.20
C PRO A 164 21.23 -12.53 -7.30
N GLU A 165 21.18 -11.85 -8.45
CA GLU A 165 20.70 -12.30 -9.77
C GLU A 165 19.21 -12.64 -9.88
N VAL A 166 18.67 -13.44 -8.97
CA VAL A 166 17.28 -13.90 -8.97
C VAL A 166 16.40 -12.84 -8.32
N VAL A 167 16.07 -11.81 -9.10
CA VAL A 167 15.35 -10.63 -8.64
C VAL A 167 14.19 -10.22 -9.55
N GLU A 168 13.16 -9.68 -8.92
CA GLU A 168 11.98 -9.08 -9.52
C GLU A 168 11.97 -7.58 -9.24
N ILE A 169 11.27 -6.83 -10.10
CA ILE A 169 11.15 -5.37 -9.96
C ILE A 169 9.75 -5.05 -9.46
N ALA A 170 9.68 -4.42 -8.29
CA ALA A 170 8.46 -4.00 -7.64
C ALA A 170 8.31 -2.48 -7.70
N HIS A 171 7.07 -2.00 -7.85
CA HIS A 171 6.76 -0.58 -7.71
C HIS A 171 6.61 -0.18 -6.23
N ILE A 172 7.06 1.03 -5.87
CA ILE A 172 6.79 1.65 -4.57
C ILE A 172 5.37 2.25 -4.59
N TYR A 173 5.16 3.24 -5.43
CA TYR A 173 3.83 3.74 -5.79
C TYR A 173 3.23 2.82 -6.87
N PRO A 174 2.08 2.17 -6.59
CA PRO A 174 1.56 1.09 -7.43
C PRO A 174 1.32 1.46 -8.89
N TYR A 175 1.71 0.58 -9.81
CA TYR A 175 1.44 0.73 -11.24
C TYR A 175 -0.06 0.85 -11.57
N SER A 176 -0.93 0.19 -10.79
CA SER A 176 -2.39 0.28 -10.92
C SER A 176 -2.91 1.71 -10.80
N MET A 177 -2.21 2.55 -10.03
CA MET A 177 -2.57 3.93 -9.76
C MET A 177 -1.97 4.92 -10.76
N SER A 178 -1.21 4.45 -11.76
CA SER A 178 -0.60 5.31 -12.79
C SER A 178 -1.62 6.12 -13.61
N SER A 179 -2.84 5.60 -13.78
CA SER A 179 -3.92 6.29 -14.49
C SER A 179 -4.79 7.17 -13.61
N LEU A 180 -4.46 7.33 -12.33
CA LEU A 180 -5.21 8.23 -11.47
C LEU A 180 -5.10 9.66 -12.01
N PRO A 181 -6.21 10.43 -11.96
CA PRO A 181 -6.16 11.84 -12.28
C PRO A 181 -5.32 12.58 -11.23
N ASP A 182 -4.72 13.69 -11.64
CA ASP A 182 -3.99 14.62 -10.77
C ASP A 182 -4.93 15.40 -9.83
N HIS A 183 -6.22 15.39 -10.12
CA HIS A 183 -7.32 15.91 -9.30
C HIS A 183 -8.39 14.84 -9.08
N GLY A 184 -9.00 14.78 -7.90
CA GLY A 184 -10.10 13.86 -7.62
C GLY A 184 -10.05 13.26 -6.22
N ALA A 185 -11.06 12.44 -5.92
CA ALA A 185 -11.38 11.95 -4.57
C ALA A 185 -10.17 11.38 -3.81
N PHE A 186 -9.26 10.66 -4.48
CA PHE A 186 -8.02 10.18 -3.86
C PHE A 186 -7.21 11.32 -3.24
N TRP A 187 -6.91 12.38 -4.00
CA TRP A 187 -6.07 13.48 -3.54
C TRP A 187 -6.82 14.44 -2.62
N ASP A 188 -8.10 14.69 -2.91
CA ASP A 188 -8.94 15.57 -2.08
C ASP A 188 -9.08 14.99 -0.67
N LEU A 189 -9.21 13.66 -0.57
CA LEU A 189 -9.30 12.95 0.69
C LEU A 189 -7.98 12.98 1.48
N LEU A 190 -6.84 12.82 0.81
CA LEU A 190 -5.54 13.01 1.46
C LEU A 190 -5.37 14.47 1.95
N GLY A 191 -5.89 15.44 1.21
CA GLY A 191 -5.86 16.86 1.58
C GLY A 191 -6.56 17.19 2.90
N LEU A 192 -7.47 16.34 3.37
CA LEU A 192 -8.09 16.50 4.69
C LEU A 192 -7.11 16.27 5.85
N PHE A 193 -6.07 15.46 5.63
CA PHE A 193 -5.15 15.03 6.68
C PHE A 193 -3.73 15.56 6.49
N TRP A 194 -3.33 15.90 5.27
CA TRP A 194 -1.99 16.40 4.97
C TRP A 194 -2.04 17.79 4.33
N SER A 195 -1.01 18.58 4.61
CA SER A 195 -0.83 19.93 4.06
C SER A 195 -0.78 19.93 2.54
N ASP A 196 -1.28 21.00 1.92
CA ASP A 196 -1.27 21.13 0.45
C ASP A 196 0.16 21.05 -0.10
N HIS A 197 1.13 21.63 0.62
CA HIS A 197 2.53 21.53 0.27
C HIS A 197 2.99 20.06 0.15
N ARG A 198 2.66 19.21 1.14
CA ARG A 198 3.02 17.78 1.12
C ARG A 198 2.30 17.03 0.00
N ILE A 199 1.02 17.30 -0.22
CA ILE A 199 0.24 16.71 -1.31
C ILE A 199 0.86 17.05 -2.66
N GLN A 200 1.23 18.32 -2.90
CA GLN A 200 1.85 18.75 -4.14
C GLN A 200 3.23 18.10 -4.35
N GLN A 201 4.03 17.92 -3.29
CA GLN A 201 5.29 17.18 -3.38
C GLN A 201 5.07 15.72 -3.81
N TRP A 202 4.07 15.03 -3.25
CA TRP A 202 3.73 13.67 -3.66
C TRP A 202 3.22 13.61 -5.10
N LYS A 203 2.36 14.56 -5.50
CA LYS A 203 1.90 14.68 -6.89
C LYS A 203 3.07 14.88 -7.85
N ALA A 204 4.00 15.78 -7.55
CA ALA A 204 5.17 16.04 -8.39
C ALA A 204 6.08 14.80 -8.51
N ALA A 205 6.19 13.99 -7.46
CA ALA A 205 6.98 12.75 -7.49
C ALA A 205 6.34 11.63 -8.33
N VAL A 206 5.01 11.61 -8.42
CA VAL A 206 4.24 10.55 -9.11
C VAL A 206 3.84 10.92 -10.53
N PHE A 207 3.46 12.18 -10.77
CA PHE A 207 2.99 12.69 -12.07
C PHE A 207 4.14 13.28 -12.88
N THR A 208 5.13 12.44 -13.16
CA THR A 208 6.17 12.72 -14.15
C THR A 208 5.70 12.31 -15.56
N GLU A 209 6.46 12.64 -16.60
CA GLU A 209 6.19 12.22 -17.99
C GLU A 209 5.99 10.69 -18.10
N ASN A 210 6.80 9.93 -17.36
CA ASN A 210 6.75 8.47 -17.33
C ASN A 210 5.87 7.92 -16.18
N ARG A 211 5.22 8.80 -15.42
CA ARG A 211 4.36 8.49 -14.27
C ARG A 211 5.06 7.54 -13.29
N THR A 212 4.53 6.32 -13.14
CA THR A 212 5.04 5.30 -12.22
C THR A 212 6.20 4.47 -12.80
N GLU A 213 6.44 4.57 -14.10
CA GLU A 213 7.48 3.82 -14.82
C GLU A 213 8.80 4.60 -14.83
N VAL A 214 9.33 4.86 -13.64
CA VAL A 214 10.58 5.60 -13.41
C VAL A 214 11.44 4.85 -12.41
N CYS A 215 12.76 4.79 -12.64
CA CYS A 215 13.70 4.01 -11.82
C CYS A 215 13.56 4.28 -10.32
N HIS A 216 13.37 5.54 -9.90
CA HIS A 216 13.23 5.91 -8.49
C HIS A 216 11.93 5.44 -7.83
N ASN A 217 10.92 5.00 -8.62
CA ASN A 217 9.70 4.37 -8.12
C ASN A 217 9.78 2.83 -8.15
N LEU A 218 10.93 2.26 -8.55
CA LEU A 218 11.15 0.83 -8.66
C LEU A 218 12.15 0.37 -7.60
N ILE A 219 11.96 -0.84 -7.09
CA ILE A 219 12.88 -1.52 -6.16
C ILE A 219 13.11 -2.96 -6.60
N THR A 220 14.34 -3.42 -6.46
CA THR A 220 14.72 -4.80 -6.79
C THR A 220 14.54 -5.70 -5.57
N LEU A 221 13.71 -6.74 -5.69
CA LEU A 221 13.38 -7.67 -4.61
C LEU A 221 13.55 -9.12 -5.06
N ALA A 222 13.98 -10.00 -4.17
CA ALA A 222 13.91 -11.44 -4.38
C ALA A 222 12.43 -11.88 -4.52
N PRO A 223 12.09 -12.92 -5.31
CA PRO A 223 10.70 -13.31 -5.55
C PRO A 223 9.85 -13.49 -4.28
N HIS A 224 10.40 -14.13 -3.25
CA HIS A 224 9.71 -14.33 -1.97
C HIS A 224 9.55 -13.03 -1.15
N VAL A 225 10.50 -12.08 -1.27
CA VAL A 225 10.42 -10.76 -0.65
C VAL A 225 9.41 -9.89 -1.40
N HIS A 226 9.38 -9.98 -2.74
CA HIS A 226 8.39 -9.30 -3.56
C HIS A 226 6.97 -9.74 -3.22
N ALA A 227 6.74 -11.05 -3.03
CA ALA A 227 5.46 -11.56 -2.55
C ALA A 227 5.07 -10.99 -1.16
N CYS A 228 6.04 -10.76 -0.27
CA CYS A 228 5.81 -10.10 1.01
C CYS A 228 5.48 -8.60 0.84
N TRP A 229 6.18 -7.93 -0.08
CA TRP A 229 5.95 -6.52 -0.43
C TRP A 229 4.56 -6.30 -1.01
N GLU A 230 4.13 -7.15 -1.94
CA GLU A 230 2.80 -7.09 -2.57
C GLU A 230 1.65 -7.23 -1.58
N ARG A 231 1.87 -8.03 -0.53
CA ARG A 231 0.88 -8.29 0.51
C ARG A 231 0.94 -7.30 1.68
N ALA A 232 1.74 -6.24 1.55
CA ALA A 232 2.00 -5.26 2.60
C ALA A 232 2.36 -5.93 3.94
N LEU A 233 3.23 -6.95 3.89
CA LEU A 233 3.67 -7.66 5.11
C LEU A 233 4.83 -6.94 5.81
N PHE A 234 5.52 -6.05 5.12
CA PHE A 234 6.57 -5.22 5.71
C PHE A 234 6.59 -3.84 5.04
N VAL A 235 7.26 -2.89 5.69
CA VAL A 235 7.55 -1.56 5.17
C VAL A 235 9.00 -1.19 5.44
N LEU A 236 9.54 -0.30 4.61
CA LEU A 236 10.86 0.30 4.78
C LEU A 236 10.67 1.76 5.16
N LYS A 237 11.19 2.14 6.33
CA LYS A 237 11.18 3.53 6.80
C LYS A 237 12.52 4.18 6.45
N PRO A 238 12.56 5.25 5.65
CA PRO A 238 13.76 6.06 5.47
C PRO A 238 14.29 6.60 6.80
N LEU A 239 15.60 6.51 7.02
CA LEU A 239 16.26 7.13 8.19
C LEU A 239 17.06 8.35 7.75
N ASP A 240 18.00 8.16 6.84
CA ASP A 240 18.91 9.19 6.37
C ASP A 240 19.45 8.81 4.99
N VAL A 241 19.68 9.85 4.19
CA VAL A 241 20.27 9.75 2.86
C VAL A 241 21.74 10.11 3.00
N ALA A 242 22.62 9.33 2.35
CA ALA A 242 24.04 9.61 2.30
C ALA A 242 24.30 10.97 1.65
N GLU A 243 25.43 11.60 1.98
CA GLU A 243 25.78 12.94 1.49
C GLU A 243 25.84 13.03 -0.04
N ASP A 244 26.24 11.94 -0.70
CA ASP A 244 26.28 11.83 -2.15
C ASP A 244 24.91 11.54 -2.80
N GLN A 245 23.86 11.38 -2.01
CA GLN A 245 22.49 11.04 -2.40
C GLN A 245 22.36 9.72 -3.19
N LYS A 246 23.35 8.83 -3.10
CA LYS A 246 23.34 7.53 -3.82
C LYS A 246 22.97 6.35 -2.94
N ALA A 247 23.03 6.52 -1.62
CA ALA A 247 22.62 5.51 -0.66
C ALA A 247 21.63 6.12 0.35
N MET A 248 20.78 5.27 0.91
CA MET A 248 19.84 5.64 1.96
C MET A 248 19.74 4.51 2.95
N ARG A 249 19.91 4.83 4.24
CA ARG A 249 19.65 3.89 5.31
C ARG A 249 18.16 3.79 5.54
N VAL A 250 17.68 2.56 5.67
CA VAL A 250 16.28 2.30 5.95
C VAL A 250 16.13 1.35 7.13
N GLN A 251 15.04 1.53 7.85
CA GLN A 251 14.63 0.65 8.93
C GLN A 251 13.51 -0.26 8.43
N PHE A 252 13.73 -1.57 8.55
CA PHE A 252 12.75 -2.59 8.21
C PHE A 252 11.74 -2.79 9.34
N PHE A 253 10.46 -2.85 9.00
CA PHE A 253 9.37 -3.17 9.93
C PHE A 253 8.47 -4.26 9.36
N TRP A 254 8.25 -5.34 10.11
CA TRP A 254 7.13 -6.23 9.80
C TRP A 254 5.81 -5.55 10.17
N LEU A 255 4.85 -5.61 9.25
CA LEU A 255 3.50 -5.11 9.46
C LEU A 255 2.64 -6.23 10.07
N ARG A 256 1.84 -5.85 11.07
CA ARG A 256 0.87 -6.73 11.72
C ARG A 256 -0.51 -6.51 11.14
N LYS A 257 -1.30 -7.57 11.11
CA LYS A 257 -2.72 -7.44 10.81
C LYS A 257 -3.37 -6.87 12.05
N TYR A 258 -3.70 -5.59 12.01
CA TYR A 258 -4.51 -5.01 13.06
C TYR A 258 -5.86 -5.77 13.08
N PRO A 259 -6.30 -6.31 14.23
CA PRO A 259 -7.61 -6.93 14.33
C PRO A 259 -8.64 -5.93 13.83
N ARG A 260 -9.55 -6.36 12.94
CA ARG A 260 -10.59 -5.47 12.40
C ARG A 260 -11.54 -5.06 13.52
N ARG A 261 -11.19 -4.00 14.24
CA ARG A 261 -12.12 -3.27 15.09
C ARG A 261 -13.00 -2.46 14.16
N GLN A 262 -14.31 -2.46 14.40
CA GLN A 262 -15.24 -1.73 13.53
C GLN A 262 -15.04 -0.22 13.69
N HIS A 263 -14.78 0.25 14.91
CA HIS A 263 -14.57 1.66 15.21
C HIS A 263 -13.57 1.87 16.36
N GLN A 264 -12.97 3.05 16.42
CA GLN A 264 -12.02 3.50 17.44
C GLN A 264 -12.41 4.90 17.94
N PHE A 265 -12.17 5.20 19.22
CA PHE A 265 -12.27 6.58 19.70
C PHE A 265 -11.15 7.42 19.09
N ILE A 266 -11.41 8.71 18.86
CA ILE A 266 -10.41 9.64 18.30
C ILE A 266 -9.17 9.64 19.20
N THR A 267 -9.38 9.66 20.51
CA THR A 267 -8.33 9.70 21.53
C THR A 267 -7.65 8.35 21.80
N THR A 268 -8.12 7.25 21.20
CA THR A 268 -7.43 5.96 21.34
C THR A 268 -6.06 6.05 20.70
N ARG A 269 -5.01 6.05 21.52
CA ARG A 269 -3.62 6.16 21.04
C ARG A 269 -3.21 4.92 20.25
N PRO A 270 -2.62 5.06 19.05
CA PRO A 270 -2.04 3.94 18.32
C PRO A 270 -0.86 3.35 19.09
N GLU A 271 -0.77 2.03 19.07
CA GLU A 271 0.35 1.31 19.68
C GLU A 271 1.15 0.61 18.58
N LEU A 272 2.45 0.90 18.54
CA LEU A 272 3.41 0.16 17.74
C LEU A 272 4.17 -0.78 18.68
N PRO A 273 3.97 -2.09 18.58
CA PRO A 273 4.68 -3.02 19.44
C PRO A 273 6.20 -2.87 19.24
N ALA A 274 6.94 -2.82 20.35
CA ALA A 274 8.38 -2.56 20.33
C ALA A 274 9.17 -3.68 19.61
N ASN A 275 8.62 -4.89 19.56
CA ASN A 275 9.20 -5.97 18.77
C ASN A 275 8.81 -5.79 17.30
N LEU A 276 9.82 -5.61 16.46
CA LEU A 276 9.72 -5.52 15.01
C LEU A 276 9.21 -6.81 14.35
N ASP A 277 8.86 -7.84 15.13
CA ASP A 277 8.29 -9.08 14.63
C ASP A 277 6.85 -8.86 14.15
N GLY A 278 6.53 -9.42 12.98
CA GLY A 278 5.18 -9.42 12.44
C GLY A 278 4.30 -10.46 13.12
N ASP A 279 3.00 -10.46 12.80
CA ASP A 279 2.05 -11.48 13.28
C ASP A 279 2.33 -12.87 12.68
N MET A 280 3.10 -12.92 11.59
CA MET A 280 3.39 -14.18 10.91
C MET A 280 4.58 -14.85 11.55
N THR A 281 4.29 -15.74 12.50
CA THR A 281 5.24 -16.51 13.31
C THR A 281 6.27 -17.29 12.50
N ASN A 282 6.00 -17.56 11.21
CA ASN A 282 6.81 -18.47 10.39
C ASN A 282 7.52 -17.82 9.18
N ILE A 283 7.31 -16.53 8.88
CA ILE A 283 8.08 -15.88 7.80
C ILE A 283 9.30 -15.19 8.39
N LYS A 284 10.46 -15.49 7.80
CA LYS A 284 11.75 -14.89 8.12
C LYS A 284 12.46 -14.53 6.83
N LEU A 285 13.00 -13.32 6.78
CA LEU A 285 13.91 -12.88 5.72
C LEU A 285 15.32 -12.82 6.31
N PHE A 286 16.29 -13.28 5.55
CA PHE A 286 17.70 -13.34 5.96
C PHE A 286 18.56 -12.60 4.96
N SER A 287 19.58 -11.90 5.47
CA SER A 287 20.60 -11.30 4.62
C SER A 287 21.51 -12.41 4.09
N CYS A 288 21.72 -12.45 2.78
CA CYS A 288 22.71 -13.33 2.17
C CYS A 288 24.15 -12.88 2.50
N GLU A 289 24.36 -11.62 2.86
CA GLU A 289 25.69 -11.09 3.21
C GLU A 289 26.03 -11.33 4.68
N THR A 290 25.17 -10.85 5.59
CA THR A 290 25.45 -10.94 7.04
C THR A 290 25.03 -12.28 7.63
N LYS A 291 24.21 -13.08 6.92
CA LYS A 291 23.56 -14.31 7.41
C LYS A 291 22.65 -14.09 8.63
N GLU A 292 22.32 -12.84 8.91
CA GLU A 292 21.42 -12.48 10.01
C GLU A 292 19.98 -12.40 9.54
N LYS A 293 19.03 -12.69 10.45
CA LYS A 293 17.61 -12.40 10.23
C LYS A 293 17.47 -10.87 10.15
N PHE A 294 16.70 -10.36 9.19
CA PHE A 294 16.32 -8.94 9.22
C PHE A 294 15.47 -8.67 10.45
N ILE A 295 16.14 -8.14 11.47
CA ILE A 295 15.55 -7.58 12.66
C ILE A 295 15.96 -6.10 12.79
N ARG A 296 16.92 -5.56 12.00
CA ARG A 296 17.35 -4.16 12.08
C ARG A 296 18.11 -3.66 10.84
N VAL A 297 17.92 -2.34 10.59
CA VAL A 297 18.58 -1.36 9.72
C VAL A 297 19.44 -1.89 8.56
N LEU A 298 19.06 -1.54 7.33
CA LEU A 298 19.90 -1.65 6.13
C LEU A 298 20.84 -0.44 6.11
N SER A 299 22.15 -0.70 6.13
CA SER A 299 23.23 0.29 5.93
C SER A 299 23.70 0.29 4.49
#